data_AF-W4V402-F1
#
_entry.id   AF-W4V402-F1
#
_cell.length_a   1.000
_cell.length_b   1.000
_cell.length_c   1.000
_cell.angle_alpha   90.00
_cell.angle_beta   90.00
_cell.angle_gamma   90.00
#
_symmetry.space_group_name_H-M   'P 1'
#
loop_
_entity.id
_entity.type
_entity.pdbx_description
1 polymer ?
#
loop_
_entity_poly.entity_id
_entity_poly.type
_entity_poly.pdbx_seq_one_letter_code
_entity_poly.pdbx_strand_id
1 'polypeptide(L)'
;MLSSNAPKKIGPLLKSADIAVLTKGDLISQAEREVFCIHLSRVAPKVKILEVNGLTGQRTNILSNWFEKAEDIDNAGGHLSLKLRYPMPGAVCSFCLGEKRVGQHFAKGSYRLIQFPDYQIGDMRL
;
A
#
# COMPACT_ATOMS: atom_id res chain seq x y z
N MET A 1 -2.85 -3.25 25.55
CA MET A 1 -2.56 -4.49 24.77
C MET A 1 -2.03 -4.21 23.34
N LEU A 2 -2.04 -2.98 22.81
CA LEU A 2 -1.14 -2.61 21.71
C LEU A 2 0.17 -2.07 22.31
N SER A 3 1.32 -2.55 21.82
CA SER A 3 2.58 -1.92 22.23
C SER A 3 2.59 -0.48 21.71
N SER A 4 2.72 0.50 22.62
CA SER A 4 2.73 1.94 22.28
C SER A 4 3.85 2.30 21.28
N ASN A 5 4.88 1.44 21.21
CA ASN A 5 6.02 1.56 20.30
C ASN A 5 5.82 0.91 18.93
N ALA A 6 4.73 0.17 18.68
CA ALA A 6 4.49 -0.45 17.38
C ALA A 6 4.58 0.57 16.21
N PRO A 7 3.98 1.77 16.28
CA PRO A 7 4.05 2.73 15.18
C PRO A 7 5.49 3.12 14.80
N LYS A 8 6.39 3.21 15.80
CA LYS A 8 7.81 3.49 15.53
C LYS A 8 8.51 2.32 14.81
N LYS A 9 8.21 1.08 15.20
CA LYS A 9 8.81 -0.12 14.59
C LYS A 9 8.40 -0.31 13.13
N ILE A 10 7.13 -0.06 12.80
CA ILE A 10 6.60 -0.12 11.43
C ILE A 10 6.70 1.22 10.69
N GLY A 11 7.46 2.18 11.22
CA GLY A 11 7.52 3.56 10.73
C GLY A 11 7.88 3.71 9.24
N PRO A 12 8.90 3.01 8.70
CA PRO A 12 9.23 3.09 7.28
C PRO A 12 8.09 2.64 6.37
N LEU A 13 7.39 1.56 6.74
CA LEU A 13 6.24 1.04 6.00
C LEU A 13 5.08 2.05 6.06
N LEU A 14 4.77 2.55 7.26
CA LEU A 14 3.71 3.55 7.45
C LEU A 14 3.97 4.83 6.66
N LYS A 15 5.20 5.36 6.66
CA LYS A 15 5.55 6.58 5.92
C LYS A 15 5.36 6.46 4.41
N SER A 16 5.33 5.24 3.87
CA SER A 16 5.11 4.97 2.45
C SER A 16 3.64 4.76 2.08
N ALA A 17 2.77 4.56 3.09
CA ALA A 17 1.35 4.33 2.88
C ALA A 17 0.60 5.64 2.63
N ASP A 18 -0.50 5.57 1.90
CA ASP A 18 -1.45 6.68 1.78
C ASP A 18 -2.48 6.65 2.92
N ILE A 19 -2.92 5.43 3.28
CA ILE A 19 -3.96 5.18 4.28
C ILE A 19 -3.50 4.07 5.23
N ALA A 20 -3.71 4.28 6.54
CA ALA A 20 -3.53 3.27 7.58
C ALA A 20 -4.89 2.95 8.20
N VAL A 21 -5.26 1.67 8.15
CA VAL A 21 -6.54 1.17 8.66
C VAL A 21 -6.33 0.47 9.99
N LEU A 22 -6.95 0.99 11.04
CA LEU A 22 -6.96 0.45 12.38
C LEU A 22 -8.16 -0.47 12.55
N THR A 23 -7.88 -1.76 12.71
CA THR A 23 -8.89 -2.78 12.95
C THR A 23 -8.81 -3.29 14.38
N LYS A 24 -9.89 -3.93 14.83
CA LYS A 24 -10.02 -4.48 16.18
C LYS A 24 -9.77 -3.45 17.31
N GLY A 25 -10.10 -2.18 17.05
CA GLY A 25 -9.98 -1.09 18.03
C GLY A 25 -10.99 -1.16 19.18
N ASP A 26 -11.94 -2.08 19.09
CA ASP A 26 -12.91 -2.47 20.12
C ASP A 26 -12.31 -3.34 21.23
N LEU A 27 -11.16 -3.99 20.98
CA LEU A 27 -10.44 -4.78 21.98
C LEU A 27 -9.60 -3.96 22.95
N ILE A 28 -9.60 -2.63 22.81
CA ILE A 28 -8.79 -1.71 23.61
C ILE A 28 -9.62 -0.60 24.20
N SER A 29 -9.07 0.04 25.23
CA SER A 29 -9.69 1.23 25.81
C SER A 29 -9.69 2.42 24.85
N GLN A 30 -10.66 3.32 24.99
CA GLN A 30 -10.73 4.55 24.23
C GLN A 30 -9.43 5.37 24.34
N ALA A 31 -8.86 5.46 25.55
CA ALA A 31 -7.61 6.16 25.80
C ALA A 31 -6.43 5.53 25.05
N GLU A 32 -6.30 4.20 25.07
CA GLU A 32 -5.26 3.51 24.29
C GLU A 32 -5.40 3.78 22.80
N ARG A 33 -6.63 3.80 22.29
CA ARG A 33 -6.92 4.08 20.88
C ARG A 33 -6.50 5.50 20.49
N GLU A 34 -6.85 6.49 21.30
CA GLU A 34 -6.47 7.90 21.07
C GLU A 34 -4.95 8.08 21.14
N VAL A 35 -4.29 7.50 22.15
CA VAL A 35 -2.83 7.54 22.28
C VAL A 35 -2.15 6.89 21.07
N PHE A 36 -2.69 5.77 20.57
CA PHE A 36 -2.18 5.08 19.39
C PHE A 36 -2.30 5.93 18.12
N CYS A 37 -3.47 6.54 17.89
CA CYS A 37 -3.72 7.45 16.77
C CYS A 37 -2.81 8.68 16.80
N ILE A 38 -2.56 9.26 17.98
CA ILE A 38 -1.60 10.36 18.15
C ILE A 38 -0.19 9.90 17.77
N HIS A 39 0.21 8.70 18.20
CA HIS A 39 1.54 8.18 17.90
C HIS A 39 1.72 7.90 16.41
N LEU A 40 0.71 7.34 15.75
CA LEU A 40 0.70 7.15 14.29
C LEU A 40 0.83 8.47 13.54
N SER A 41 0.04 9.48 13.94
CA SER A 41 0.06 10.81 13.33
C SER A 41 1.44 11.46 13.46
N ARG A 42 2.16 11.22 14.56
CA ARG A 42 3.53 11.70 14.76
C ARG A 42 4.55 10.99 13.88
N VAL A 43 4.42 9.66 13.71
CA VAL A 43 5.37 8.87 12.92
C VAL A 43 5.17 9.09 11.41
N ALA A 44 3.92 9.19 10.97
CA ALA A 44 3.55 9.28 9.56
C ALA A 44 2.47 10.34 9.34
N PRO A 45 2.82 11.64 9.39
CA PRO A 45 1.85 12.75 9.39
C PRO A 45 1.07 12.92 8.09
N LYS A 46 1.54 12.31 6.99
CA LYS A 46 0.87 12.35 5.68
C LYS A 46 -0.17 11.23 5.50
N VAL A 47 -0.16 10.23 6.38
CA VAL A 47 -1.03 9.06 6.26
C VAL A 47 -2.42 9.37 6.80
N LYS A 48 -3.46 9.01 6.05
CA LYS A 48 -4.83 9.05 6.57
C LYS A 48 -5.08 7.86 7.49
N ILE A 49 -5.42 8.14 8.74
CA ILE A 49 -5.74 7.10 9.73
C ILE A 49 -7.26 6.90 9.75
N LEU A 50 -7.68 5.66 9.55
CA LEU A 50 -9.09 5.26 9.49
C LEU A 50 -9.30 4.07 10.42
N GLU A 51 -10.35 4.07 11.23
CA GLU A 51 -10.69 2.91 12.04
C GLU A 51 -11.83 2.18 11.36
N VAL A 52 -11.73 0.85 11.28
CA VAL A 52 -12.72 -0.02 10.65
C VAL A 52 -12.88 -1.26 11.51
N ASN A 53 -14.12 -1.68 11.74
CA ASN A 53 -14.38 -2.98 12.37
C ASN A 53 -14.71 -4.00 11.29
N GLY A 54 -13.81 -4.98 11.09
CA GLY A 54 -14.00 -6.02 10.09
C GLY A 54 -15.11 -7.03 10.42
N LEU A 55 -15.52 -7.14 11.68
CA LEU A 55 -16.59 -8.05 12.11
C LEU A 55 -17.97 -7.46 11.86
N THR A 56 -18.16 -6.18 12.21
CA THR A 56 -19.45 -5.48 12.07
C THR A 56 -19.57 -4.67 10.79
N GLY A 57 -18.47 -4.50 10.04
CA GLY A 57 -18.42 -3.64 8.86
C GLY A 57 -18.45 -2.15 9.17
N GLN A 58 -18.32 -1.75 10.44
CA GLN A 58 -18.36 -0.33 10.80
C GLN A 58 -17.26 0.45 10.09
N ARG A 59 -17.67 1.60 9.51
CA ARG A 59 -16.81 2.55 8.80
C ARG A 59 -16.19 2.01 7.49
N THR A 60 -16.55 0.80 7.05
CA THR A 60 -16.10 0.25 5.75
C THR A 60 -16.53 1.12 4.57
N ASN A 61 -17.70 1.76 4.64
CA ASN A 61 -18.20 2.66 3.60
C ASN A 61 -17.28 3.88 3.36
N ILE A 62 -16.60 4.35 4.41
CA ILE A 62 -15.64 5.45 4.28
C ILE A 62 -14.40 4.94 3.55
N LEU A 63 -13.95 3.74 3.91
CA LEU A 63 -12.83 3.08 3.27
C LEU A 63 -13.12 2.77 1.79
N SER A 64 -14.31 2.30 1.42
CA SER A 64 -14.68 2.04 0.02
C SER A 64 -14.65 3.31 -0.84
N ASN A 65 -15.15 4.44 -0.32
CA ASN A 65 -15.07 5.72 -1.02
C ASN A 65 -13.62 6.16 -1.30
N TRP A 66 -12.67 5.84 -0.42
CA TRP A 66 -11.25 6.08 -0.68
C TRP A 66 -10.70 5.18 -1.81
N PHE A 67 -11.18 3.93 -1.90
CA PHE A 67 -10.82 3.04 -3.00
C PHE A 67 -11.42 3.50 -4.33
N GLU A 68 -12.68 3.94 -4.34
CA GLU A 68 -13.34 4.45 -5.56
C GLU A 68 -12.71 5.74 -6.09
N LYS A 69 -12.12 6.55 -5.20
CA LYS A 69 -11.36 7.75 -5.57
C LYS A 69 -9.93 7.45 -5.99
N ALA A 70 -9.43 6.25 -5.75
CA ALA A 70 -8.10 5.87 -6.20
C ALA A 70 -8.11 5.81 -7.73
N GLU A 71 -7.03 6.29 -8.34
CA GLU A 71 -6.90 6.29 -9.79
C GLU A 71 -6.86 4.86 -10.31
N ASP A 72 -7.69 4.58 -11.32
CA ASP A 72 -7.69 3.28 -11.98
C ASP A 72 -6.40 3.10 -12.77
N ILE A 73 -5.82 1.90 -12.71
CA ILE A 73 -4.55 1.56 -13.35
C ILE A 73 -4.65 1.73 -14.87
N ASP A 74 -5.81 1.40 -15.44
CA ASP A 74 -6.05 1.49 -16.88
C ASP A 74 -6.18 2.95 -17.34
N ASN A 75 -6.77 3.82 -16.51
CA ASN A 75 -6.96 5.24 -16.82
C ASN A 75 -5.68 6.07 -16.65
N ALA A 76 -4.71 5.60 -15.86
CA ALA A 76 -3.44 6.29 -15.63
C ALA A 76 -2.46 6.23 -16.83
N GLY A 77 -2.88 5.72 -17.99
CA GLY A 77 -1.99 5.42 -19.13
C GLY A 77 -1.46 3.98 -19.15
N GLY A 78 -2.15 3.08 -18.44
CA GLY A 78 -1.82 1.65 -18.34
C GLY A 78 -0.64 1.36 -17.42
N HIS A 79 -0.30 0.07 -17.28
CA HIS A 79 0.74 -0.41 -16.36
C HIS A 79 2.15 0.19 -16.60
N LEU A 80 2.44 0.69 -17.81
CA LEU A 80 3.72 1.29 -18.18
C LEU A 80 3.95 2.70 -17.61
N SER A 81 2.88 3.42 -17.25
CA SER A 81 2.98 4.75 -16.64
C SER A 81 3.20 4.67 -15.12
N LEU A 82 2.89 3.53 -14.50
CA LEU A 82 3.01 3.33 -13.07
C LEU A 82 4.46 3.34 -12.61
N LYS A 83 4.71 4.02 -11.48
CA LYS A 83 6.00 4.09 -10.83
C LYS A 83 5.89 3.68 -9.36
N LEU A 84 6.80 2.80 -8.93
CA LEU A 84 7.01 2.49 -7.53
C LEU A 84 7.40 3.77 -6.77
N ARG A 85 6.88 3.95 -5.56
CA ARG A 85 7.24 5.10 -4.71
C ARG A 85 8.73 5.13 -4.38
N TYR A 86 9.33 3.96 -4.20
CA TYR A 86 10.74 3.77 -3.86
C TYR A 86 11.38 2.75 -4.82
N PRO A 87 12.68 2.88 -5.14
CA PRO A 87 13.35 1.83 -5.90
C PRO A 87 13.36 0.58 -5.02
N MET A 88 13.14 -0.58 -5.63
CA MET A 88 13.22 -1.84 -4.90
C MET A 88 14.67 -2.03 -4.41
N PRO A 89 14.91 -2.47 -3.17
CA PRO A 89 16.27 -2.71 -2.70
C PRO A 89 16.99 -3.67 -3.66
N GLY A 90 18.26 -3.39 -3.96
CA GLY A 90 19.03 -4.14 -4.94
C GLY A 90 19.04 -5.65 -4.65
N ALA A 91 19.11 -6.44 -5.72
CA ALA A 91 19.33 -7.90 -5.71
C ALA A 91 18.15 -8.83 -5.34
N VAL A 92 16.91 -8.34 -5.20
CA VAL A 92 15.75 -9.23 -4.96
C VAL A 92 14.90 -9.46 -6.22
N CYS A 93 14.89 -8.53 -7.17
CA CYS A 93 14.10 -8.63 -8.39
C CYS A 93 14.85 -8.10 -9.62
N SER A 94 15.06 -8.96 -10.62
CA SER A 94 15.60 -8.59 -11.94
C SER A 94 14.72 -7.55 -12.66
N PHE A 95 13.41 -7.52 -12.37
CA PHE A 95 12.48 -6.64 -13.06
C PHE A 95 12.60 -5.16 -12.66
N CYS A 96 12.93 -4.87 -11.40
CA CYS A 96 12.92 -3.51 -10.85
C CYS A 96 14.28 -3.05 -10.31
N LEU A 97 15.39 -3.68 -10.74
CA LEU A 97 16.72 -3.45 -10.17
C LEU A 97 17.17 -1.99 -10.28
N GLY A 98 17.01 -1.23 -9.19
CA GLY A 98 17.31 0.21 -9.14
C GLY A 98 16.36 1.09 -9.96
N GLU A 99 15.28 0.53 -10.50
CA GLU A 99 14.29 1.23 -11.31
C GLU A 99 12.96 1.32 -10.56
N LYS A 100 12.25 2.44 -10.76
CA LYS A 100 10.89 2.62 -10.22
C LYS A 100 9.81 2.32 -11.26
N ARG A 101 10.15 2.31 -12.54
CA ARG A 101 9.20 2.08 -13.63
C ARG A 101 8.96 0.59 -13.82
N VAL A 102 7.72 0.22 -14.12
CA VAL A 102 7.31 -1.16 -14.37
C VAL A 102 7.16 -1.34 -15.89
N GLY A 103 7.88 -2.29 -16.48
CA GLY A 103 7.80 -2.59 -17.92
C GLY A 103 8.98 -3.43 -18.40
N GLN A 104 8.79 -4.23 -19.46
CA GLN A 104 9.83 -5.14 -19.97
C GLN A 104 11.12 -4.41 -20.36
N HIS A 105 11.01 -3.21 -20.93
CA HIS A 105 12.16 -2.36 -21.32
C HIS A 105 13.01 -1.89 -20.15
N PHE A 106 12.43 -1.84 -18.95
CA PHE A 106 13.13 -1.41 -17.74
C PHE A 106 13.67 -2.59 -16.92
N ALA A 107 13.26 -3.81 -17.27
CA ALA A 107 13.73 -5.02 -16.61
C ALA A 107 15.19 -5.33 -16.95
N LYS A 108 15.99 -5.67 -15.94
CA LYS A 108 17.41 -6.01 -16.08
C LYS A 108 17.65 -7.45 -15.66
N GLY A 109 18.03 -8.29 -16.62
CA GLY A 109 18.34 -9.70 -16.38
C GLY A 109 17.18 -10.64 -16.73
N SER A 110 17.27 -11.89 -16.27
CA SER A 110 16.29 -12.93 -16.60
C SER A 110 15.07 -12.86 -15.67
N TYR A 111 13.87 -12.95 -16.26
CA TYR A 111 12.60 -13.02 -15.55
C TYR A 111 11.64 -13.96 -16.29
N ARG A 112 10.66 -14.52 -15.58
CA ARG A 112 9.54 -15.27 -16.16
C ARG A 112 8.24 -14.62 -15.71
N LEU A 113 7.34 -14.39 -16.65
CA LEU A 113 6.00 -13.92 -16.36
C LEU A 113 5.11 -15.11 -16.00
N ILE A 114 4.24 -14.91 -15.01
CA ILE A 114 3.18 -15.86 -14.69
C ILE A 114 2.06 -15.64 -15.71
N GLN A 115 1.69 -16.69 -16.44
CA GLN A 115 0.56 -16.65 -17.35
C GLN A 115 -0.71 -16.95 -16.57
N PHE A 116 -1.62 -15.98 -16.53
CA PHE A 116 -2.94 -16.15 -15.96
C PHE A 116 -3.92 -16.38 -17.12
N PRO A 117 -4.69 -17.49 -17.15
CA PRO A 117 -5.58 -17.83 -18.26
C PRO A 117 -6.61 -16.74 -18.57
N ASP A 118 -7.08 -16.06 -17.52
CA ASP A 118 -8.16 -15.07 -17.58
C ASP A 118 -7.66 -13.62 -17.66
N TYR A 119 -6.35 -13.40 -17.65
CA TYR A 119 -5.75 -12.07 -17.71
C TYR A 119 -4.85 -11.96 -18.94
N GLN A 120 -5.43 -11.41 -20.01
CA GLN A 120 -4.67 -10.99 -21.19
C GLN A 120 -3.84 -9.78 -20.78
N ILE A 121 -2.53 -9.95 -20.63
CA ILE A 121 -1.59 -8.86 -20.42
C ILE A 121 -1.69 -7.97 -21.66
N GLY A 122 -2.43 -6.87 -21.57
CA GLY A 122 -2.57 -5.88 -22.63
C GLY A 122 -1.18 -5.52 -23.18
N ASP A 123 -1.04 -5.60 -24.50
CA ASP A 123 0.19 -5.61 -25.29
C ASP A 123 1.44 -5.03 -24.57
N MET A 124 2.21 -5.93 -23.98
CA MET A 124 3.65 -5.74 -23.71
C MET A 124 4.50 -5.99 -24.97
N ARG A 125 3.91 -5.88 -26.17
CA ARG A 125 4.64 -5.89 -27.44
C ARG A 125 4.84 -4.46 -27.88
N LEU A 126 6.08 -3.99 -27.77
CA LEU A 126 6.83 -3.13 -28.68
C LEU A 126 8.12 -2.76 -27.96
#